data_AF-A0A9W6TCA7-F1
#
_entry.id   AF-A0A9W6TCA7-F1
#
_cell.length_a   1.000
_cell.length_b   1.000
_cell.length_c   1.000
_cell.angle_alpha   90.00
_cell.angle_beta   90.00
_cell.angle_gamma   90.00
#
_symmetry.space_group_name_H-M   'P 1'
#
loop_
_entity.id
_entity.type
_entity.pdbx_description
1 polymer ?
#
loop_
_entity_poly.entity_id
_entity_poly.type
_entity_poly.pdbx_seq_one_letter_code
_entity_poly.pdbx_strand_id
1 'polypeptide(L)'
;MMYEGFYNPEAGQDEMLCRTWATTFVTTQALSIASVLLVVAVNLLLARILNGLVAMEKHHTQSSLVVSRVTKVFLAQFCNTALLMLAINANANYFSSSSTVSETGTGGFSLGSLQVLNGEYSDFSADWYNDVGVALMLTMIINSFSTHAYLLANYVMLKARRFVDRGYSFDHSLTRQDTQRDLEALYRGPKFDLAARYAQSLTSIFITYMVSSYDPR
;
A
#
# COMPACT_ATOMS: atom_id res chain seq x y z
N MET A 1 2.69 7.16 39.98
CA MET A 1 2.44 8.11 38.88
C MET A 1 3.60 9.09 38.86
N MET A 2 4.53 8.92 37.93
CA MET A 2 5.69 9.83 37.79
C MET A 2 5.30 10.97 36.87
N TYR A 3 5.11 12.16 37.44
CA TYR A 3 4.94 13.40 36.71
C TYR A 3 6.30 14.11 36.70
N GLU A 4 6.83 14.38 35.51
CA GLU A 4 7.96 15.30 35.36
C GLU A 4 7.37 16.67 34.99
N GLY A 5 7.70 17.70 35.78
CA GLY A 5 7.27 19.06 35.50
C GLY A 5 8.20 19.70 34.47
N PHE A 6 7.65 20.52 33.59
CA PHE A 6 8.45 21.39 32.72
C PHE A 6 7.93 22.83 32.82
N TYR A 7 8.86 23.79 32.78
CA TYR A 7 8.54 25.21 32.89
C TYR A 7 8.01 25.74 31.56
N ASN A 8 6.77 26.23 31.54
CA ASN A 8 6.19 26.86 30.36
C ASN A 8 6.49 28.38 30.36
N PRO A 9 7.33 28.90 29.46
CA PRO A 9 7.71 30.31 29.45
C PRO A 9 6.58 31.27 29.03
N GLU A 10 5.51 30.77 28.40
CA GLU A 10 4.34 31.60 28.03
C GLU A 10 3.32 31.74 29.16
N ALA A 11 3.14 30.69 29.97
CA ALA A 11 2.20 30.67 31.08
C ALA A 11 2.83 31.09 32.42
N GLY A 12 4.17 31.08 32.52
CA GLY A 12 4.90 31.41 33.75
C GLY A 12 4.65 30.42 34.90
N GLN A 13 4.18 29.21 34.59
CA GLN A 13 3.87 28.15 35.55
C GLN A 13 4.50 26.82 35.13
N ASP A 14 4.79 25.98 36.12
CA ASP A 14 5.22 24.60 35.92
C ASP A 14 4.00 23.73 35.59
N GLU A 15 3.93 23.25 34.35
CA GLU A 15 2.87 22.39 33.86
C GLU A 15 3.28 20.91 34.00
N MET A 16 2.35 20.05 34.38
CA MET A 16 2.62 18.63 34.58
C MET A 16 2.51 17.87 33.27
N LEU A 17 3.60 17.24 32.83
CA LEU A 17 3.56 16.33 31.69
C LEU A 17 2.84 15.03 32.10
N CYS A 18 1.65 14.81 31.52
CA CYS A 18 0.93 13.55 31.67
C CYS A 18 1.65 12.45 30.87
N ARG A 19 2.71 11.88 31.45
CA ARG A 19 3.52 10.82 30.83
C ARG A 19 2.65 9.65 30.36
N THR A 20 1.63 9.27 31.14
CA THR A 20 0.66 8.23 30.77
C THR A 20 -0.11 8.59 29.51
N TRP A 21 -0.71 9.78 29.45
CA TRP A 21 -1.43 10.25 28.27
C TRP A 21 -0.51 10.33 27.05
N ALA A 22 0.69 10.90 27.20
CA ALA A 22 1.67 11.00 26.13
C ALA A 22 2.10 9.62 25.63
N THR A 23 2.38 8.67 26.53
CA THR A 23 2.72 7.30 26.13
C THR A 23 1.56 6.60 25.44
N THR A 24 0.33 6.69 25.94
CA THR A 24 -0.84 6.05 25.34
C THR A 24 -1.14 6.65 23.96
N PHE A 25 -1.10 7.97 23.85
CA PHE A 25 -1.29 8.68 22.58
C PHE A 25 -0.23 8.26 21.54
N VAL A 26 1.06 8.29 21.91
CA VAL A 26 2.15 7.87 21.02
C VAL A 26 2.02 6.40 20.64
N THR A 27 1.69 5.50 21.58
CA THR A 27 1.52 4.07 21.27
C THR A 27 0.37 3.81 20.32
N THR A 28 -0.80 4.45 20.54
CA THR A 28 -1.97 4.27 19.68
C THR A 28 -1.70 4.82 18.28
N GLN A 29 -1.09 6.01 18.19
CA GLN A 29 -0.73 6.60 16.90
C GLN A 29 0.32 5.75 16.16
N ALA A 30 1.31 5.21 16.87
CA ALA A 30 2.32 4.33 16.29
C ALA A 30 1.71 3.03 15.76
N LEU A 31 0.77 2.41 16.48
CA LEU A 31 0.07 1.20 16.04
C LEU A 31 -0.80 1.45 14.80
N SER A 32 -1.50 2.59 14.74
CA SER A 32 -2.29 2.99 13.58
C SER A 32 -1.40 3.17 12.34
N ILE A 33 -0.28 3.90 12.48
CA ILE A 33 0.70 4.07 11.38
C ILE A 33 1.31 2.73 10.97
N ALA A 34 1.65 1.87 11.94
CA ALA A 34 2.20 0.55 11.67
C ALA A 34 1.24 -0.33 10.87
N SER A 35 -0.06 -0.28 11.18
CA SER A 35 -1.10 -0.98 10.41
C SER A 35 -1.13 -0.52 8.94
N VAL A 36 -1.15 0.79 8.71
CA VAL A 36 -1.14 1.35 7.35
C VAL A 36 0.13 0.96 6.59
N LEU A 37 1.30 1.06 7.24
CA LEU A 37 2.58 0.66 6.66
C LEU A 37 2.63 -0.84 6.34
N LEU A 38 2.04 -1.68 7.19
CA LEU A 38 1.96 -3.12 6.96
C LEU A 38 1.11 -3.43 5.72
N VAL A 39 -0.05 -2.78 5.56
CA VAL A 39 -0.89 -2.93 4.36
C VAL A 39 -0.11 -2.54 3.10
N VAL A 40 0.62 -1.42 3.14
CA VAL A 40 1.49 -0.98 2.04
C VAL A 40 2.60 -2.02 1.78
N ALA A 41 3.24 -2.54 2.83
CA ALA A 41 4.29 -3.54 2.72
C ALA A 41 3.79 -4.83 2.08
N VAL A 42 2.61 -5.32 2.46
CA VAL A 42 1.98 -6.50 1.85
C VAL A 42 1.65 -6.24 0.37
N ASN A 43 1.07 -5.08 0.05
CA ASN A 43 0.79 -4.69 -1.34
C ASN A 43 2.06 -4.62 -2.19
N LEU A 44 3.17 -4.11 -1.64
CA LEU A 44 4.47 -4.09 -2.31
C LEU A 44 5.09 -5.49 -2.44
N LEU A 45 5.04 -6.29 -1.39
CA LEU A 45 5.56 -7.67 -1.38
C LEU A 45 4.86 -8.52 -2.43
N LEU A 46 3.53 -8.46 -2.48
CA LEU A 46 2.71 -9.17 -3.46
C LEU A 46 3.09 -8.77 -4.89
N ALA A 47 3.24 -7.47 -5.15
CA ALA A 47 3.69 -6.98 -6.45
C ALA A 47 5.09 -7.52 -6.80
N ARG A 48 6.02 -7.59 -5.83
CA ARG A 48 7.37 -8.13 -6.05
C ARG A 48 7.37 -9.62 -6.38
N ILE A 49 6.64 -10.42 -5.60
CA ILE A 49 6.53 -11.86 -5.80
C ILE A 49 5.95 -12.15 -7.18
N LEU A 50 4.84 -11.48 -7.54
CA LEU A 50 4.17 -11.70 -8.82
C LEU A 50 5.01 -11.25 -10.00
N ASN A 51 5.73 -10.14 -9.88
CA ASN A 51 6.70 -9.74 -10.90
C ASN A 51 7.79 -10.80 -11.11
N GLY A 52 8.25 -11.44 -10.02
CA GLY A 52 9.19 -12.56 -10.09
C GLY A 52 8.59 -13.78 -10.78
N LEU A 53 7.37 -14.19 -10.41
CA LEU A 53 6.67 -15.32 -11.01
C LEU A 53 6.39 -15.10 -12.51
N VAL A 54 5.98 -13.89 -12.91
CA VAL A 54 5.74 -13.57 -14.32
C VAL A 54 7.02 -13.58 -15.15
N ALA A 55 8.15 -13.17 -14.57
CA ALA A 55 9.46 -13.29 -15.22
C ALA A 55 9.87 -14.76 -15.43
N MET A 56 9.42 -15.68 -14.56
CA MET A 56 9.69 -17.12 -14.69
C MET A 56 8.84 -17.81 -15.76
N GLU A 57 7.72 -17.20 -16.17
CA GLU A 57 6.73 -17.81 -17.07
C GLU A 57 7.17 -17.88 -18.55
N LYS A 58 8.36 -17.36 -18.88
CA LYS A 58 9.02 -17.44 -20.21
C LYS A 58 8.06 -17.25 -21.40
N HIS A 59 7.54 -16.03 -21.55
CA HIS A 59 6.70 -15.66 -22.69
C HIS A 59 7.50 -15.52 -23.99
N HIS A 60 6.93 -15.97 -25.11
CA HIS A 60 7.57 -15.91 -26.43
C HIS A 60 7.62 -14.48 -27.02
N THR A 61 6.74 -13.57 -26.57
CA THR A 61 6.69 -12.18 -27.04
C THR A 61 6.66 -11.20 -25.87
N GLN A 62 7.30 -10.04 -26.06
CA GLN A 62 7.35 -8.98 -25.04
C GLN A 62 5.96 -8.40 -24.76
N SER A 63 5.09 -8.28 -25.78
CA SER A 63 3.73 -7.80 -25.61
C SER A 63 2.88 -8.75 -24.76
N SER A 64 2.98 -10.07 -25.00
CA SER A 64 2.28 -11.08 -24.18
C SER A 64 2.77 -11.08 -22.73
N LEU A 65 4.08 -10.92 -22.53
CA LEU A 65 4.66 -10.75 -21.20
C LEU A 65 4.07 -9.54 -20.47
N VAL A 66 4.00 -8.38 -21.14
CA VAL A 66 3.44 -7.16 -20.54
C VAL A 66 1.97 -7.36 -20.18
N VAL A 67 1.15 -7.94 -21.06
CA VAL A 67 -0.27 -8.19 -20.78
C VAL A 67 -0.46 -9.15 -19.60
N SER A 68 0.24 -10.29 -19.59
CA SER A 68 0.20 -11.25 -18.48
C SER A 68 0.65 -10.61 -17.17
N ARG A 69 1.68 -9.77 -17.22
CA ARG A 69 2.16 -9.02 -16.06
C ARG A 69 1.10 -8.06 -15.53
N VAL A 70 0.47 -7.28 -16.42
CA VAL A 70 -0.59 -6.33 -16.04
C VAL A 70 -1.73 -7.07 -15.37
N THR A 71 -2.29 -8.12 -15.99
CA THR A 71 -3.49 -8.81 -15.49
C THR A 71 -3.25 -9.48 -14.15
N LYS A 72 -2.10 -10.14 -13.96
CA LYS A 72 -1.77 -10.84 -12.71
C LYS A 72 -1.50 -9.87 -11.57
N VAL A 73 -0.71 -8.82 -11.83
CA VAL A 73 -0.44 -7.79 -10.82
C VAL A 73 -1.73 -7.05 -10.47
N PHE A 74 -2.55 -6.69 -11.46
CA PHE A 74 -3.87 -6.08 -11.25
C PHE A 74 -4.76 -6.96 -10.39
N LEU A 75 -4.98 -8.23 -10.78
CA LEU A 75 -5.89 -9.13 -10.10
C LEU A 75 -5.46 -9.31 -8.64
N ALA A 76 -4.17 -9.53 -8.42
CA ALA A 76 -3.67 -9.72 -7.07
C ALA A 76 -3.74 -8.45 -6.22
N GLN A 77 -3.40 -7.28 -6.78
CA GLN A 77 -3.52 -6.00 -6.06
C GLN A 77 -4.99 -5.69 -5.75
N PHE A 78 -5.91 -5.93 -6.69
CA PHE A 78 -7.33 -5.75 -6.49
C PHE A 78 -7.88 -6.69 -5.41
N CYS A 79 -7.56 -7.99 -5.50
CA CYS A 79 -7.96 -8.97 -4.50
C CYS A 79 -7.38 -8.64 -3.11
N ASN A 80 -6.09 -8.31 -3.02
CA ASN A 80 -5.44 -8.04 -1.73
C ASN A 80 -5.86 -6.71 -1.10
N THR A 81 -6.14 -5.70 -1.91
CA THR A 81 -6.45 -4.36 -1.39
C THR A 81 -7.94 -4.20 -1.12
N ALA A 82 -8.82 -4.68 -1.98
CA ALA A 82 -10.27 -4.48 -1.84
C ALA A 82 -11.00 -5.74 -1.37
N LEU A 83 -10.85 -6.87 -2.06
CA LEU A 83 -11.63 -8.07 -1.74
C LEU A 83 -11.24 -8.70 -0.40
N LEU A 84 -9.95 -8.70 -0.06
CA LEU A 84 -9.47 -9.23 1.21
C LEU A 84 -9.95 -8.37 2.38
N MET A 85 -9.88 -7.04 2.24
CA MET A 85 -10.39 -6.11 3.24
C MET A 85 -11.89 -6.30 3.45
N LEU A 86 -12.65 -6.51 2.37
CA LEU A 86 -14.06 -6.89 2.49
C LEU A 86 -14.24 -8.24 3.18
N ALA A 87 -13.53 -9.28 2.74
CA ALA A 87 -13.72 -10.64 3.24
C ALA A 87 -13.33 -10.82 4.72
N ILE A 88 -12.38 -10.04 5.23
CA ILE A 88 -11.99 -10.06 6.65
C ILE A 88 -13.03 -9.33 7.51
N ASN A 89 -13.61 -8.23 7.00
CA ASN A 89 -14.56 -7.40 7.75
C ASN A 89 -16.03 -7.79 7.54
N ALA A 90 -16.32 -8.66 6.59
CA ALA A 90 -17.67 -9.16 6.32
C ALA A 90 -18.08 -10.23 7.32
N ASN A 91 -19.35 -10.20 7.71
CA ASN A 91 -19.98 -11.21 8.55
C ASN A 91 -20.78 -12.21 7.69
N ALA A 92 -20.31 -13.46 7.58
CA ALA A 92 -21.02 -14.51 6.82
C ALA A 92 -22.15 -15.20 7.60
N ASN A 93 -22.40 -14.83 8.86
CA ASN A 93 -23.47 -15.42 9.67
C ASN A 93 -24.87 -15.25 9.03
N TYR A 94 -25.04 -14.23 8.17
CA TYR A 94 -26.27 -14.03 7.39
C TYR A 94 -26.49 -15.10 6.31
N PHE A 95 -25.42 -15.59 5.69
CA PHE A 95 -25.48 -16.63 4.64
C PHE A 95 -25.59 -18.04 5.22
N SER A 96 -25.13 -18.28 6.46
CA SER A 96 -25.33 -19.55 7.16
C SER A 96 -26.74 -19.66 7.76
N SER A 97 -27.76 -19.42 6.95
CA SER A 97 -29.15 -19.75 7.26
C SER A 97 -29.42 -21.26 7.15
N SER A 98 -28.47 -22.11 7.55
CA SER A 98 -28.76 -23.50 7.89
C SER A 98 -28.97 -23.55 9.39
N SER A 99 -30.23 -23.38 9.77
CA SER A 99 -30.76 -23.60 11.11
C SER A 99 -30.40 -24.99 11.60
N THR A 100 -29.28 -25.11 12.31
CA THR A 100 -29.04 -26.07 13.40
C THR A 100 -27.66 -25.82 14.03
N VAL A 101 -27.67 -25.62 15.35
CA VAL A 101 -26.55 -25.72 16.30
C VAL A 101 -25.81 -24.41 16.66
N SER A 102 -26.35 -23.83 17.75
CA SER A 102 -25.67 -23.43 18.99
C SER A 102 -24.82 -22.17 19.09
N GLU A 103 -25.20 -21.40 20.11
CA GLU A 103 -24.45 -20.39 20.86
C GLU A 103 -23.03 -20.87 21.24
N THR A 104 -22.07 -20.72 20.34
CA THR A 104 -20.66 -20.43 20.65
C THR A 104 -19.98 -20.19 19.31
N GLY A 105 -19.60 -18.93 19.07
CA GLY A 105 -19.41 -18.39 17.73
C GLY A 105 -18.39 -19.12 16.87
N THR A 106 -18.78 -19.45 15.64
CA THR A 106 -17.92 -19.61 14.45
C THR A 106 -18.79 -19.73 13.20
N GLY A 107 -19.43 -18.64 12.74
CA GLY A 107 -20.14 -18.63 11.45
C GLY A 107 -19.29 -18.12 10.27
N GLY A 108 -17.98 -17.98 10.48
CA GLY A 108 -16.99 -17.72 9.45
C GLY A 108 -16.49 -19.00 8.76
N PHE A 109 -15.99 -18.85 7.54
CA PHE A 109 -15.25 -19.90 6.83
C PHE A 109 -13.87 -20.08 7.51
N SER A 110 -13.67 -21.21 8.18
CA SER A 110 -12.40 -21.53 8.84
C SER A 110 -11.48 -22.33 7.92
N LEU A 111 -10.35 -21.72 7.52
CA LEU A 111 -9.25 -22.42 6.85
C LEU A 111 -8.07 -22.57 7.83
N GLY A 112 -8.11 -23.61 8.67
CA GLY A 112 -7.10 -23.83 9.71
C GLY A 112 -7.26 -22.87 10.90
N SER A 113 -6.22 -22.10 11.22
CA SER A 113 -6.27 -21.06 12.28
C SER A 113 -6.81 -19.71 11.80
N LEU A 114 -7.12 -19.58 10.50
CA LEU A 114 -7.60 -18.36 9.89
C LEU A 114 -9.14 -18.40 9.83
N GLN A 115 -9.79 -17.65 10.71
CA GLN A 115 -11.23 -17.38 10.63
C GLN A 115 -11.44 -16.26 9.62
N VAL A 116 -11.98 -16.60 8.44
CA VAL A 116 -12.34 -15.64 7.39
C VAL A 116 -13.85 -15.45 7.44
N LEU A 117 -14.36 -14.25 7.14
CA LEU A 117 -15.79 -13.92 7.17
C LEU A 117 -16.45 -13.95 8.57
N ASN A 118 -15.67 -13.76 9.63
CA ASN A 118 -16.16 -13.55 10.99
C ASN A 118 -16.00 -12.07 11.40
N GLY A 119 -16.27 -11.17 10.45
CA GLY A 119 -16.18 -9.74 10.65
C GLY A 119 -17.39 -9.17 11.39
N GLU A 120 -17.25 -7.92 11.85
CA GLU A 120 -18.29 -7.24 12.64
C GLU A 120 -19.49 -6.79 11.77
N TYR A 121 -19.26 -6.51 10.49
CA TYR A 121 -20.25 -5.86 9.64
C TYR A 121 -20.97 -6.88 8.74
N SER A 122 -22.29 -7.03 8.94
CA SER A 122 -23.16 -7.87 8.11
C SER A 122 -23.54 -7.21 6.78
N ASP A 123 -23.55 -5.89 6.79
CA ASP A 123 -23.70 -5.04 5.63
C ASP A 123 -22.76 -3.87 5.88
N PHE A 124 -22.16 -3.35 4.84
CA PHE A 124 -22.90 -2.32 4.21
C PHE A 124 -23.22 -0.98 4.94
N SER A 125 -22.68 -0.68 6.14
CA SER A 125 -23.15 0.43 7.00
C SER A 125 -22.27 1.68 7.03
N ALA A 126 -22.80 2.77 7.62
CA ALA A 126 -22.03 3.99 7.89
C ALA A 126 -20.81 3.73 8.79
N ASP A 127 -20.94 2.82 9.76
CA ASP A 127 -19.83 2.42 10.64
C ASP A 127 -18.75 1.67 9.84
N TRP A 128 -19.16 0.77 8.93
CA TRP A 128 -18.22 0.11 8.02
C TRP A 128 -17.45 1.11 7.16
N TYR A 129 -18.12 2.17 6.69
CA TYR A 129 -17.45 3.21 5.89
C TYR A 129 -16.42 3.98 6.72
N ASN A 130 -16.74 4.33 7.97
CA ASN A 130 -15.82 5.04 8.86
C ASN A 130 -14.56 4.22 9.18
N ASP A 131 -14.71 2.91 9.38
CA ASP A 131 -13.58 2.06 9.79
C ASP A 131 -12.81 1.47 8.59
N VAL A 132 -13.52 0.85 7.65
CA VAL A 132 -12.92 0.14 6.52
C VAL A 132 -12.84 1.02 5.28
N GLY A 133 -13.91 1.79 4.99
CA GLY A 133 -13.98 2.68 3.83
C GLY A 133 -12.91 3.77 3.84
N VAL A 134 -12.72 4.45 4.97
CA VAL A 134 -11.68 5.48 5.14
C VAL A 134 -10.27 4.89 4.96
N ALA A 135 -9.99 3.72 5.53
CA ALA A 135 -8.71 3.04 5.38
C ALA A 135 -8.43 2.62 3.93
N LEU A 136 -9.45 2.13 3.21
CA LEU A 136 -9.37 1.80 1.78
C LEU A 136 -9.11 3.04 0.93
N MET A 137 -9.81 4.14 1.19
CA MET A 137 -9.63 5.42 0.49
C MET A 137 -8.23 5.99 0.71
N LEU A 138 -7.73 5.96 1.95
CA LEU A 138 -6.37 6.37 2.27
C LEU A 138 -5.34 5.50 1.52
N THR A 139 -5.56 4.18 1.49
CA THR A 139 -4.69 3.24 0.76
C THR A 139 -4.68 3.54 -0.75
N MET A 140 -5.81 3.89 -1.35
CA MET A 140 -5.89 4.29 -2.76
C MET A 140 -5.13 5.57 -3.06
N ILE A 141 -5.24 6.58 -2.18
CA ILE A 141 -4.49 7.84 -2.31
C ILE A 141 -2.98 7.53 -2.28
N ILE A 142 -2.51 6.77 -1.29
CA ILE A 142 -1.10 6.40 -1.16
C ILE A 142 -0.62 5.61 -2.39
N ASN A 143 -1.39 4.64 -2.85
CA ASN A 143 -1.04 3.82 -4.02
C ASN A 143 -0.93 4.67 -5.30
N SER A 144 -1.81 5.66 -5.47
CA SER A 144 -1.78 6.57 -6.62
C SER A 144 -0.50 7.43 -6.61
N PHE A 145 -0.19 8.06 -5.48
CA PHE A 145 1.04 8.86 -5.33
C PHE A 145 2.32 8.04 -5.41
N SER A 146 2.31 6.79 -4.95
CA SER A 146 3.47 5.89 -4.99
C SER A 146 4.04 5.71 -6.40
N THR A 147 3.17 5.63 -7.41
CA THR A 147 3.57 5.49 -8.82
C THR A 147 4.36 6.71 -9.30
N HIS A 148 3.92 7.90 -8.91
CA HIS A 148 4.56 9.16 -9.27
C HIS A 148 5.83 9.39 -8.47
N ALA A 149 5.82 9.06 -7.17
CA ALA A 149 6.98 9.15 -6.30
C ALA A 149 8.13 8.24 -6.78
N TYR A 150 7.83 7.02 -7.23
CA TYR A 150 8.84 6.11 -7.79
C TYR A 150 9.52 6.69 -9.04
N LEU A 151 8.76 7.36 -9.91
CA LEU A 151 9.33 8.00 -11.11
C LEU A 151 10.20 9.19 -10.76
N LEU A 152 9.73 10.02 -9.84
CA LEU A 152 10.49 11.16 -9.33
C LEU A 152 11.79 10.69 -8.68
N ALA A 153 11.74 9.67 -7.84
CA ALA A 153 12.90 9.09 -7.18
C ALA A 153 13.92 8.56 -8.20
N ASN A 154 13.49 7.81 -9.22
CA ASN A 154 14.38 7.33 -10.27
C ASN A 154 14.98 8.47 -11.10
N TYR A 155 14.20 9.51 -11.38
CA TYR A 155 14.68 10.70 -12.10
C TYR A 155 15.74 11.46 -11.28
N VAL A 156 15.48 11.69 -9.99
CA VAL A 156 16.42 12.33 -9.07
C VAL A 156 17.69 11.49 -8.94
N MET A 157 17.56 10.17 -8.78
CA MET A 157 18.71 9.26 -8.71
C MET A 157 19.53 9.28 -10.00
N LEU A 158 18.88 9.34 -11.17
CA LEU A 158 19.55 9.45 -12.48
C LEU A 158 20.32 10.77 -12.59
N LYS A 159 19.71 11.88 -12.17
CA LYS A 159 20.36 13.20 -12.13
C LYS A 159 21.55 13.20 -11.17
N ALA A 160 21.40 12.62 -9.99
CA ALA A 160 22.48 12.46 -9.02
C ALA A 160 23.63 11.62 -9.60
N ARG A 161 23.34 10.48 -10.24
CA ARG A 161 24.36 9.66 -10.90
C ARG A 161 25.09 10.41 -12.01
N ARG A 162 24.38 11.18 -12.84
CA ARG A 162 24.99 12.03 -13.88
C ARG A 162 25.83 13.16 -13.30
N PHE A 163 25.43 13.70 -12.16
CA PHE A 163 26.20 14.75 -11.48
C PHE A 163 27.50 14.20 -10.87
N VAL A 164 27.45 13.01 -10.28
CA VAL A 164 28.62 12.28 -9.77
C VAL A 164 29.59 11.90 -10.91
N ASP A 165 29.04 11.46 -12.05
CA ASP A 165 29.81 11.13 -13.25
C ASP A 165 30.62 12.33 -13.76
N ARG A 166 30.05 13.54 -13.73
CA ARG A 166 30.72 14.80 -14.11
C ARG A 166 31.65 15.37 -13.03
N GLY A 167 31.86 14.66 -11.93
CA GLY A 167 32.68 15.14 -10.82
C GLY A 167 32.08 16.32 -10.06
N TYR A 168 30.76 16.33 -9.89
CA TYR A 168 30.01 17.42 -9.24
C TYR A 168 30.13 18.77 -9.98
N SER A 169 30.43 18.73 -11.28
CA SER A 169 30.46 19.89 -12.17
C SER A 169 29.22 19.95 -13.07
N PHE A 170 28.90 21.16 -13.54
CA PHE A 170 27.86 21.39 -14.56
C PHE A 170 28.39 21.29 -16.00
N ASP A 171 29.69 21.05 -16.16
CA ASP A 171 30.31 20.82 -17.46
C ASP A 171 29.85 19.49 -18.07
N HIS A 172 29.34 19.54 -19.30
CA HIS A 172 28.81 18.38 -20.02
C HIS A 172 29.88 17.66 -20.84
N SER A 173 31.10 18.21 -20.93
CA SER A 173 32.24 17.59 -21.61
C SER A 173 32.98 16.55 -20.74
N LEU A 174 32.78 16.59 -19.43
CA LEU A 174 33.43 15.72 -18.45
C LEU A 174 32.59 14.44 -18.23
N THR A 175 33.26 13.29 -18.31
CA THR A 175 32.69 11.96 -18.02
C THR A 175 33.72 11.12 -17.26
N ARG A 176 33.25 10.28 -16.34
CA ARG A 176 34.07 9.27 -15.65
C ARG A 176 33.83 7.85 -16.19
N GLN A 177 33.00 7.71 -17.21
CA GLN A 177 32.75 6.42 -17.87
C GLN A 177 33.93 6.05 -18.79
N ASP A 178 34.45 4.83 -18.64
CA ASP A 178 35.55 4.31 -19.45
C ASP A 178 35.13 3.96 -20.88
N THR A 179 33.85 3.58 -21.07
CA THR A 179 33.33 3.17 -22.38
C THR A 179 32.15 4.00 -22.84
N GLN A 180 32.05 4.21 -24.16
CA GLN A 180 30.90 4.87 -24.80
C GLN A 180 29.58 4.15 -24.48
N ARG A 181 29.62 2.82 -24.34
CA ARG A 181 28.45 2.00 -23.99
C ARG A 181 27.91 2.36 -22.60
N ASP A 182 28.79 2.59 -21.63
CA ASP A 182 28.39 2.91 -20.26
C ASP A 182 27.87 4.35 -20.17
N LEU A 183 28.49 5.27 -20.92
CA LEU A 183 27.97 6.63 -21.08
C LEU A 183 26.56 6.62 -21.68
N GLU A 184 26.36 5.90 -22.78
CA GLU A 184 25.02 5.74 -23.36
C GLU A 184 24.04 5.10 -22.38
N ALA A 185 24.45 4.11 -21.61
CA ALA A 185 23.59 3.47 -20.61
C ALA A 185 23.15 4.45 -19.51
N LEU A 186 24.06 5.32 -19.04
CA LEU A 186 23.76 6.36 -18.04
C LEU A 186 22.81 7.43 -18.60
N TYR A 187 22.90 7.73 -19.90
CA TYR A 187 22.08 8.74 -20.56
C TYR A 187 20.75 8.22 -21.12
N ARG A 188 20.62 6.92 -21.40
CA ARG A 188 19.38 6.28 -21.89
C ARG A 188 18.19 6.35 -20.91
N GLY A 189 18.45 6.53 -19.62
CA GLY A 189 17.40 6.66 -18.60
C GLY A 189 16.73 5.33 -18.21
N PRO A 190 15.87 5.33 -17.16
CA PRO A 190 15.18 4.12 -16.73
C PRO A 190 14.16 3.67 -17.77
N LYS A 191 14.02 2.34 -17.95
CA LYS A 191 12.99 1.77 -18.83
C LYS A 191 11.59 2.13 -18.30
N PHE A 192 10.71 2.53 -19.21
CA PHE A 192 9.34 2.85 -18.86
C PHE A 192 8.55 1.55 -18.61
N ASP A 193 8.22 1.28 -17.34
CA ASP A 193 7.45 0.10 -16.95
C ASP A 193 5.95 0.33 -17.20
N LEU A 194 5.48 -0.02 -18.41
CA LEU A 194 4.06 0.02 -18.78
C LEU A 194 3.22 -0.87 -17.86
N ALA A 195 3.74 -2.05 -17.51
CA ALA A 195 2.94 -3.06 -16.84
C ALA A 195 2.53 -2.64 -15.43
N ALA A 196 3.49 -2.10 -14.66
CA ALA A 196 3.22 -1.62 -13.30
C ALA A 196 2.19 -0.48 -13.28
N ARG A 197 2.31 0.46 -14.22
CA ARG A 197 1.40 1.62 -14.31
C ARG A 197 -0.01 1.22 -14.70
N TYR A 198 -0.15 0.39 -15.74
CA TYR A 198 -1.47 -0.09 -16.16
C TYR A 198 -2.13 -0.93 -15.08
N ALA A 199 -1.39 -1.79 -14.38
CA ALA A 199 -1.94 -2.56 -13.27
C ALA A 199 -2.48 -1.64 -12.16
N GLN A 200 -1.70 -0.65 -11.74
CA GLN A 200 -2.11 0.30 -10.70
C GLN A 200 -3.30 1.16 -11.12
N SER A 201 -3.31 1.68 -12.35
CA SER A 201 -4.47 2.42 -12.89
C SER A 201 -5.72 1.56 -12.90
N LEU A 202 -5.64 0.31 -13.38
CA LEU A 202 -6.76 -0.61 -13.40
C LEU A 202 -7.26 -0.94 -11.99
N THR A 203 -6.36 -1.18 -11.04
CA THR A 203 -6.73 -1.44 -9.65
C THR A 203 -7.47 -0.25 -9.05
N SER A 204 -6.96 0.98 -9.25
CA SER A 204 -7.65 2.18 -8.76
C SER A 204 -9.04 2.34 -9.39
N ILE A 205 -9.18 2.14 -10.70
CA ILE A 205 -10.47 2.26 -11.40
C ILE A 205 -11.48 1.25 -10.84
N PHE A 206 -11.10 -0.02 -10.71
CA PHE A 206 -12.00 -1.07 -10.20
C PHE A 206 -12.40 -0.85 -8.74
N ILE A 207 -11.48 -0.39 -7.90
CA ILE A 207 -11.79 -0.09 -6.49
C ILE A 207 -12.73 1.12 -6.40
N THR A 208 -12.51 2.16 -7.20
CA THR A 208 -13.44 3.30 -7.26
C THR A 208 -14.83 2.87 -7.71
N TYR A 209 -14.95 2.02 -8.73
CA TYR A 209 -16.25 1.48 -9.13
C TYR A 209 -16.91 0.66 -8.01
N MET A 210 -16.15 -0.16 -7.30
CA MET A 210 -16.66 -0.96 -6.19
C MET A 210 -17.19 -0.08 -5.06
N VAL A 211 -16.40 0.90 -4.61
CA VAL A 211 -16.78 1.82 -3.53
C VAL A 211 -17.95 2.71 -3.95
N SER A 212 -17.96 3.21 -5.19
CA SER A 212 -19.07 4.05 -5.70
C SER A 212 -20.39 3.29 -5.77
N SER A 213 -20.39 1.98 -5.97
CA SER A 213 -21.60 1.17 -5.97
C SER A 213 -22.24 1.05 -4.59
N TYR A 214 -21.46 1.38 -3.55
CA TYR A 214 -21.76 1.14 -2.16
C TYR A 214 -21.92 2.44 -1.34
N ASP A 215 -22.02 3.62 -1.98
CA ASP A 215 -22.27 4.86 -1.22
C ASP A 215 -23.69 4.87 -0.61
N PRO A 216 -23.85 4.90 0.73
CA PRO A 216 -25.16 4.94 1.36
C PRO A 216 -25.81 6.31 1.12
N ARG A 217 -26.93 6.34 0.40
CA ARG A 217 -27.83 7.49 0.35
C ARG A 217 -28.70 7.57 1.60
#